data_AF-A0AAN1GP94-F1
#
_entry.id   AF-A0AAN1GP94-F1
#
_cell.length_a   1.000
_cell.length_b   1.000
_cell.length_c   1.000
_cell.angle_alpha   90.00
_cell.angle_beta   90.00
_cell.angle_gamma   90.00
#
_symmetry.space_group_name_H-M   'P 1'
#
loop_
_entity.id
_entity.type
_entity.pdbx_description
1 polymer ?
#
loop_
_entity_poly.entity_id
_entity_poly.type
_entity_poly.pdbx_seq_one_letter_code
_entity_poly.pdbx_strand_id
1 'polypeptide(L)'
;MTMIAGEKPALIWALRLSVVLLVGLWLFPTLGLLVSSFRTSDQIATSGWWRAMFPSEQNLTLRTDPPSAQVQEGDLYVIEGRLFAEGTESEISAWGTSAREPAAYQPGETAELRRGGTLTVTEDGAYRLESTEEISGKRGPRVFVTATVPPEFTLENYETVLVSGNATDNMAKAFFNTLTVTIPATIIPILVAAFAAYALAWMEFPGRALLVAAIVGLLVVPLQLALIPLLKFHNEIGIGKGYIGVWMAHTGFGLPLAIYLLRNYMVGIPRDIIENARVDGATDFMIFVRIILPLSFPALASFAIFQFLWTWNDLLVAMVFLIDATGETTVMTKQIVELLGTRGGNWEILATSAFVSIAVPLAVFFAMQKYLVRGLLAGSVK
;
A
#
# COMPACT_ATOMS: atom_id res chain seq x y z
N MET A 1 43.02 -17.63 -32.34
CA MET A 1 41.67 -18.25 -32.33
C MET A 1 40.66 -17.14 -32.51
N THR A 2 39.95 -17.22 -33.63
CA THR A 2 39.01 -16.25 -34.19
C THR A 2 37.81 -15.99 -33.27
N MET A 3 37.64 -14.75 -32.83
CA MET A 3 36.37 -14.24 -32.30
C MET A 3 35.42 -14.02 -33.48
N ILE A 4 34.48 -14.94 -33.66
CA ILE A 4 33.40 -14.80 -34.64
C ILE A 4 32.41 -13.77 -34.11
N ALA A 5 32.30 -12.65 -34.83
CA ALA A 5 31.17 -11.75 -34.75
C ALA A 5 29.91 -12.47 -35.25
N GLY A 6 28.81 -12.44 -34.48
CA GLY A 6 27.48 -12.72 -35.05
C GLY A 6 26.48 -13.52 -34.23
N GLU A 7 26.86 -14.26 -33.19
CA GLU A 7 25.89 -15.11 -32.48
C GLU A 7 26.07 -15.08 -30.96
N LYS A 8 25.09 -14.52 -30.24
CA LYS A 8 24.15 -15.33 -29.43
C LYS A 8 22.78 -14.63 -29.30
N PRO A 9 22.00 -14.45 -30.39
CA PRO A 9 20.64 -13.94 -30.30
C PRO A 9 19.80 -14.76 -29.30
N ALA A 10 20.00 -16.07 -29.23
CA ALA A 10 19.33 -16.94 -28.26
C ALA A 10 19.64 -16.59 -26.78
N LEU A 11 20.88 -16.19 -26.46
CA LEU A 11 21.25 -15.83 -25.08
C LEU A 11 20.66 -14.45 -24.69
N ILE A 12 20.59 -13.52 -25.63
CA ILE A 12 19.94 -12.22 -25.43
C ILE A 12 18.42 -12.41 -25.27
N TRP A 13 17.81 -13.28 -26.07
CA TRP A 13 16.39 -13.64 -25.93
C TRP A 13 16.11 -14.35 -24.61
N ALA A 14 16.96 -15.30 -24.20
CA ALA A 14 16.86 -15.96 -22.91
C ALA A 14 16.97 -14.95 -21.76
N LEU A 15 17.93 -14.02 -21.81
CA LEU A 15 18.06 -12.95 -20.82
C LEU A 15 16.81 -12.07 -20.77
N ARG A 16 16.32 -11.59 -21.92
CA ARG A 16 15.13 -10.75 -22.00
C ARG A 16 13.90 -11.48 -21.47
N LEU A 17 13.71 -12.74 -21.85
CA LEU A 17 12.60 -13.56 -21.36
C LEU A 17 12.70 -13.78 -19.85
N SER A 18 13.88 -14.11 -19.33
CA SER A 18 14.12 -14.25 -17.89
C SER A 18 13.81 -12.96 -17.13
N VAL A 19 14.20 -11.80 -17.67
CA VAL A 19 13.87 -10.49 -17.08
C VAL A 19 12.37 -10.26 -17.10
N VAL A 20 11.69 -10.52 -18.22
CA VAL A 20 10.22 -10.38 -18.32
C VAL A 20 9.49 -11.31 -17.35
N LEU A 21 9.94 -12.56 -17.23
CA LEU A 21 9.39 -13.53 -16.29
C LEU A 21 9.58 -13.08 -14.84
N LEU A 22 10.77 -12.56 -14.52
CA LEU A 22 11.08 -12.03 -13.19
C LEU A 22 10.21 -10.81 -12.87
N VAL A 23 10.04 -9.88 -13.82
CA VAL A 23 9.14 -8.73 -13.68
C VAL A 23 7.69 -9.18 -13.50
N GLY A 24 7.22 -10.15 -14.30
CA GLY A 24 5.88 -10.70 -14.19
C GLY A 24 5.63 -11.35 -12.82
N LEU A 25 6.59 -12.14 -12.33
CA LEU A 25 6.54 -12.76 -11.00
C LEU A 25 6.47 -11.70 -9.90
N TRP A 26 7.21 -10.60 -10.04
CA TRP A 26 7.26 -9.54 -9.04
C TRP A 26 6.00 -8.65 -9.05
N LEU A 27 5.38 -8.45 -10.22
CA LEU A 27 4.15 -7.67 -10.35
C LEU A 27 2.89 -8.47 -9.98
N PHE A 28 2.96 -9.81 -9.96
CA PHE A 28 1.82 -10.67 -9.69
C PHE A 28 1.13 -10.36 -8.34
N PRO A 29 1.85 -10.19 -7.21
CA PRO A 29 1.23 -9.81 -5.94
C PRO A 29 0.63 -8.39 -5.97
N THR A 30 1.28 -7.45 -6.66
CA THR A 30 0.79 -6.06 -6.79
C THR A 30 -0.51 -6.02 -7.60
N LEU A 31 -0.58 -6.79 -8.69
CA LEU A 31 -1.81 -6.98 -9.46
C LEU A 31 -2.89 -7.62 -8.59
N GLY A 32 -2.52 -8.60 -7.76
CA GLY A 32 -3.45 -9.21 -6.82
C GLY A 32 -4.04 -8.23 -5.81
N LEU A 33 -3.23 -7.32 -5.26
CA LEU A 33 -3.71 -6.23 -4.40
C LEU A 33 -4.62 -5.25 -5.15
N LEU A 34 -4.23 -4.85 -6.37
CA LEU A 34 -5.03 -3.98 -7.23
C LEU A 34 -6.39 -4.59 -7.56
N VAL A 35 -6.43 -5.85 -7.96
CA VAL A 35 -7.71 -6.52 -8.27
C VAL A 35 -8.53 -6.68 -7.00
N SER A 36 -7.91 -7.06 -5.88
CA SER A 36 -8.60 -7.27 -4.62
C SER A 36 -9.17 -5.98 -4.02
N SER A 37 -8.58 -4.81 -4.29
CA SER A 37 -9.10 -3.54 -3.77
C SER A 37 -10.46 -3.14 -4.37
N PHE A 38 -10.83 -3.70 -5.52
CA PHE A 38 -12.16 -3.49 -6.13
C PHE A 38 -13.18 -4.59 -5.81
N ARG A 39 -12.81 -5.61 -5.04
CA ARG A 39 -13.69 -6.75 -4.74
C ARG A 39 -14.47 -6.51 -3.45
N THR A 40 -15.67 -7.08 -3.37
CA THR A 40 -16.46 -7.11 -2.13
C THR A 40 -15.84 -8.05 -1.10
N SER A 41 -16.24 -7.90 0.16
CA SER A 41 -15.77 -8.77 1.26
C SER A 41 -16.07 -10.25 0.99
N ASP A 42 -17.28 -10.55 0.51
CA ASP A 42 -17.73 -11.92 0.21
C ASP A 42 -16.90 -12.56 -0.91
N GLN A 43 -16.57 -11.83 -1.97
CA GLN A 43 -15.73 -12.34 -3.06
C GLN A 43 -14.31 -12.66 -2.57
N ILE A 44 -13.70 -11.80 -1.78
CA ILE A 44 -12.33 -12.02 -1.27
C ILE A 44 -12.27 -13.22 -0.33
N ALA A 45 -13.30 -13.43 0.49
CA ALA A 45 -13.38 -14.56 1.40
C ALA A 45 -13.56 -15.92 0.67
N THR A 46 -14.20 -15.92 -0.49
CA THR A 46 -14.60 -17.15 -1.21
C THR A 46 -13.64 -17.57 -2.31
N SER A 47 -12.90 -16.64 -2.93
CA SER A 47 -12.02 -16.97 -4.04
C SER A 47 -10.78 -16.07 -4.15
N GLY A 48 -9.70 -16.65 -4.69
CA GLY A 48 -8.48 -15.92 -5.01
C GLY A 48 -8.71 -14.87 -6.10
N TRP A 49 -7.92 -13.79 -6.08
CA TRP A 49 -8.07 -12.65 -6.98
C TRP A 49 -7.95 -13.01 -8.46
N TRP A 50 -7.22 -14.08 -8.80
CA TRP A 50 -7.11 -14.58 -10.19
C TRP A 50 -8.44 -15.12 -10.73
N ARG A 51 -9.44 -15.36 -9.87
CA ARG A 51 -10.82 -15.72 -10.27
C ARG A 51 -11.79 -14.53 -10.26
N ALA A 52 -11.33 -13.31 -9.99
CA ALA A 52 -12.21 -12.15 -9.80
C ALA A 52 -13.07 -11.78 -11.01
N MET A 53 -12.71 -12.24 -12.23
CA MET A 53 -13.48 -12.01 -13.45
C MET A 53 -14.49 -13.12 -13.77
N PHE A 54 -14.60 -14.14 -12.92
CA PHE A 54 -15.43 -15.31 -13.15
C PHE A 54 -16.49 -15.43 -12.06
N PRO A 55 -17.64 -16.07 -12.35
CA PRO A 55 -18.61 -16.40 -11.33
C PRO A 55 -17.98 -17.24 -10.21
N SER A 56 -18.41 -16.98 -8.99
CA SER A 56 -17.94 -17.71 -7.81
C SER A 56 -19.12 -18.15 -6.97
N GLU A 57 -19.01 -19.33 -6.38
CA GLU A 57 -19.97 -19.80 -5.40
C GLU A 57 -19.81 -19.00 -4.10
N GLN A 58 -20.91 -18.38 -3.64
CA GLN A 58 -20.97 -17.55 -2.46
C GLN A 58 -22.10 -18.02 -1.54
N ASN A 59 -21.89 -17.90 -0.23
CA ASN A 59 -22.93 -18.10 0.78
C ASN A 59 -23.56 -16.76 1.13
N LEU A 60 -24.74 -16.50 0.59
CA LEU A 60 -25.44 -15.23 0.77
C LEU A 60 -26.55 -15.37 1.82
N THR A 61 -26.79 -14.28 2.55
CA THR A 61 -28.02 -14.15 3.34
C THR A 61 -28.95 -13.13 2.69
N LEU A 62 -30.03 -13.64 2.10
CA LEU A 62 -31.07 -12.86 1.45
C LEU A 62 -32.34 -12.84 2.32
N ARG A 63 -33.33 -12.07 1.89
CA ARG A 63 -34.63 -12.00 2.56
C ARG A 63 -35.74 -12.04 1.52
N THR A 64 -36.84 -12.69 1.88
CA THR A 64 -38.09 -12.52 1.15
C THR A 64 -38.67 -11.13 1.40
N ASP A 65 -39.66 -10.76 0.61
CA ASP A 65 -40.40 -9.52 0.74
C ASP A 65 -41.09 -9.43 2.12
N PRO A 66 -41.32 -8.20 2.61
CA PRO A 66 -41.97 -7.98 3.88
C PRO A 66 -43.41 -8.51 3.86
N PRO A 67 -43.99 -8.85 5.02
CA PRO A 67 -45.38 -9.34 5.09
C PRO A 67 -46.43 -8.41 4.49
N SER A 68 -46.14 -7.12 4.33
CA SER A 68 -47.01 -6.17 3.62
C SER A 68 -47.20 -6.48 2.13
N ALA A 69 -46.35 -7.33 1.54
CA ALA A 69 -46.48 -7.79 0.15
C ALA A 69 -47.37 -9.03 0.00
N GLN A 70 -47.93 -9.56 1.10
CA GLN A 70 -48.77 -10.76 1.05
C GLN A 70 -50.08 -10.52 0.29
N VAL A 71 -50.49 -11.54 -0.45
CA VAL A 71 -51.77 -11.61 -1.14
C VAL A 71 -52.52 -12.82 -0.62
N GLN A 72 -53.83 -12.67 -0.43
CA GLN A 72 -54.68 -13.79 -0.05
C GLN A 72 -55.11 -14.57 -1.30
N GLU A 73 -54.67 -15.83 -1.40
CA GLU A 73 -55.02 -16.76 -2.47
C GLU A 73 -55.83 -17.93 -1.88
N GLY A 74 -57.15 -17.83 -1.96
CA GLY A 74 -58.04 -18.79 -1.31
C GLY A 74 -57.88 -18.76 0.22
N ASP A 75 -57.51 -19.90 0.80
CA ASP A 75 -57.30 -20.07 2.25
C ASP A 75 -55.85 -19.80 2.70
N LEU A 76 -54.97 -19.38 1.77
CA LEU A 76 -53.55 -19.15 2.04
C LEU A 76 -53.18 -17.67 1.90
N TYR A 77 -52.28 -17.22 2.76
CA TYR A 77 -51.53 -15.98 2.60
C TYR A 77 -50.23 -16.30 1.88
N VAL A 78 -50.02 -15.69 0.72
CA VAL A 78 -48.92 -16.00 -0.19
C VAL A 78 -48.06 -14.76 -0.42
N ILE A 79 -46.74 -14.93 -0.41
CA ILE A 79 -45.77 -13.93 -0.87
C ILE A 79 -44.90 -14.61 -1.93
N GLU A 80 -44.97 -14.10 -3.14
CA GLU A 80 -44.11 -14.48 -4.26
C GLU A 80 -43.17 -13.34 -4.62
N GLY A 81 -41.93 -13.68 -4.94
CA GLY A 81 -40.93 -12.69 -5.33
C GLY A 81 -39.64 -13.34 -5.80
N ARG A 82 -38.58 -12.54 -5.90
CA ARG A 82 -37.24 -13.00 -6.25
C ARG A 82 -36.23 -12.56 -5.20
N LEU A 83 -35.31 -13.47 -4.85
CA LEU A 83 -34.25 -13.22 -3.88
C LEU A 83 -33.13 -12.34 -4.45
N PHE A 84 -32.87 -12.45 -5.75
CA PHE A 84 -31.90 -11.61 -6.46
C PHE A 84 -32.59 -10.45 -7.16
N ALA A 85 -31.87 -9.36 -7.34
CA ALA A 85 -32.33 -8.23 -8.13
C ALA A 85 -32.63 -8.66 -9.58
N GLU A 86 -33.57 -7.95 -10.22
CA GLU A 86 -33.94 -8.23 -11.60
C GLU A 86 -32.73 -8.04 -12.53
N GLY A 87 -32.44 -9.05 -13.37
CA GLY A 87 -31.28 -9.06 -14.26
C GLY A 87 -29.98 -9.62 -13.67
N THR A 88 -29.96 -10.05 -12.40
CA THR A 88 -28.81 -10.75 -11.82
C THR A 88 -28.80 -12.22 -12.27
N GLU A 89 -27.80 -12.61 -13.06
CA GLU A 89 -27.57 -14.01 -13.48
C GLU A 89 -26.95 -14.83 -12.33
N SER A 90 -27.76 -15.26 -11.37
CA SER A 90 -27.32 -16.13 -10.26
C SER A 90 -28.07 -17.46 -10.24
N GLU A 91 -27.36 -18.54 -9.91
CA GLU A 91 -27.92 -19.89 -9.78
C GLU A 91 -27.72 -20.42 -8.36
N ILE A 92 -28.81 -20.74 -7.67
CA ILE A 92 -28.80 -21.32 -6.33
C ILE A 92 -28.50 -22.81 -6.45
N SER A 93 -27.42 -23.28 -5.80
CA SER A 93 -27.08 -24.70 -5.72
C SER A 93 -27.70 -25.37 -4.49
N ALA A 94 -27.88 -24.63 -3.39
CA ALA A 94 -28.54 -25.10 -2.17
C ALA A 94 -29.07 -23.92 -1.34
N TRP A 95 -30.03 -24.18 -0.46
CA TRP A 95 -30.59 -23.14 0.41
C TRP A 95 -31.07 -23.66 1.77
N GLY A 96 -31.35 -22.73 2.69
CA GLY A 96 -31.79 -23.03 4.05
C GLY A 96 -32.46 -21.86 4.74
N THR A 97 -33.19 -22.15 5.82
CA THR A 97 -33.89 -21.16 6.65
C THR A 97 -33.10 -20.75 7.90
N SER A 98 -31.93 -21.36 8.11
CA SER A 98 -31.06 -21.18 9.28
C SER A 98 -29.60 -21.07 8.87
N ALA A 99 -28.86 -20.14 9.49
CA ALA A 99 -27.42 -19.99 9.28
C ALA A 99 -26.60 -21.23 9.66
N ARG A 100 -27.17 -22.14 10.46
CA ARG A 100 -26.51 -23.39 10.87
C ARG A 100 -26.54 -24.46 9.79
N GLU A 101 -27.57 -24.42 8.94
CA GLU A 101 -27.83 -25.40 7.89
C GLU A 101 -28.24 -24.65 6.61
N PRO A 102 -27.30 -23.86 6.01
CA PRO A 102 -27.60 -23.01 4.86
C PRO A 102 -27.82 -23.80 3.56
N ALA A 103 -27.49 -25.09 3.54
CA ALA A 103 -27.65 -26.00 2.41
C ALA A 103 -28.57 -27.19 2.79
N ALA A 104 -29.60 -26.93 3.60
CA ALA A 104 -30.53 -27.94 4.08
C ALA A 104 -31.45 -28.50 2.97
N TYR A 105 -31.69 -27.70 1.93
CA TYR A 105 -32.65 -27.97 0.88
C TYR A 105 -32.04 -27.73 -0.50
N GLN A 106 -32.46 -28.52 -1.49
CA GLN A 106 -32.19 -28.26 -2.90
C GLN A 106 -33.19 -27.26 -3.48
N PRO A 107 -32.83 -26.56 -4.57
CA PRO A 107 -33.78 -25.69 -5.26
C PRO A 107 -35.04 -26.46 -5.70
N GLY A 108 -36.21 -25.88 -5.47
CA GLY A 108 -37.52 -26.47 -5.72
C GLY A 108 -38.08 -27.30 -4.56
N GLU A 109 -37.27 -27.66 -3.55
CA GLU A 109 -37.78 -28.26 -2.33
C GLU A 109 -38.48 -27.23 -1.44
N THR A 110 -39.37 -27.70 -0.57
CA THR A 110 -40.17 -26.87 0.33
C THR A 110 -39.72 -27.08 1.77
N ALA A 111 -39.40 -25.99 2.48
CA ALA A 111 -39.07 -26.00 3.90
C ALA A 111 -40.26 -25.59 4.76
N GLU A 112 -40.47 -26.26 5.88
CA GLU A 112 -41.39 -25.80 6.93
C GLU A 112 -40.76 -24.69 7.78
N LEU A 113 -41.50 -23.62 8.00
CA LEU A 113 -41.05 -22.49 8.80
C LEU A 113 -41.43 -22.65 10.26
N ARG A 114 -40.53 -22.18 11.14
CA ARG A 114 -40.68 -22.31 12.59
C ARG A 114 -41.91 -21.58 13.18
N ARG A 115 -42.50 -20.63 12.44
CA ARG A 115 -43.69 -19.86 12.84
C ARG A 115 -44.96 -20.31 12.10
N GLY A 116 -44.94 -21.51 11.51
CA GLY A 116 -45.96 -21.94 10.57
C GLY A 116 -45.70 -21.40 9.17
N GLY A 117 -46.25 -22.09 8.17
CA GLY A 117 -46.05 -21.81 6.77
C GLY A 117 -44.89 -22.57 6.13
N THR A 118 -44.82 -22.49 4.81
CA THR A 118 -43.85 -23.17 3.95
C THR A 118 -43.13 -22.16 3.07
N LEU A 119 -41.87 -22.42 2.78
CA LEU A 119 -41.08 -21.64 1.83
C LEU A 119 -40.50 -22.58 0.78
N THR A 120 -40.68 -22.24 -0.48
CA THR A 120 -40.02 -22.92 -1.61
C THR A 120 -39.16 -21.89 -2.33
N VAL A 121 -37.92 -22.26 -2.68
CA VAL A 121 -36.98 -21.41 -3.41
C VAL A 121 -36.48 -22.16 -4.63
N THR A 122 -36.57 -21.57 -5.82
CA THR A 122 -36.12 -22.16 -7.09
C THR A 122 -34.69 -21.77 -7.42
N GLU A 123 -34.10 -22.45 -8.41
CA GLU A 123 -32.69 -22.28 -8.83
C GLU A 123 -32.39 -20.84 -9.28
N ASP A 124 -33.32 -20.19 -9.96
CA ASP A 124 -33.22 -18.80 -10.44
C ASP A 124 -33.50 -17.76 -9.33
N GLY A 125 -33.73 -18.21 -8.10
CA GLY A 125 -34.01 -17.37 -6.94
C GLY A 125 -35.44 -16.86 -6.83
N ALA A 126 -36.38 -17.34 -7.65
CA ALA A 126 -37.79 -17.13 -7.35
C ALA A 126 -38.16 -17.88 -6.06
N TYR A 127 -39.09 -17.33 -5.29
CA TYR A 127 -39.55 -17.99 -4.08
C TYR A 127 -41.05 -17.84 -3.91
N ARG A 128 -41.63 -18.80 -3.20
CA ARG A 128 -43.03 -18.80 -2.80
C ARG A 128 -43.13 -19.14 -1.33
N LEU A 129 -43.62 -18.17 -0.56
CA LEU A 129 -43.87 -18.28 0.87
C LEU A 129 -45.38 -18.39 1.08
N GLU A 130 -45.81 -19.44 1.77
CA GLU A 130 -47.23 -19.69 2.03
C GLU A 130 -47.48 -19.86 3.52
N SER A 131 -48.66 -19.44 3.99
CA SER A 131 -49.11 -19.68 5.35
C SER A 131 -50.63 -19.74 5.40
N THR A 132 -51.18 -20.63 6.22
CA THR A 132 -52.63 -20.66 6.53
C THR A 132 -53.05 -19.55 7.49
N GLU A 133 -52.08 -18.94 8.18
CA GLU A 133 -52.28 -17.79 9.05
C GLU A 133 -51.66 -16.53 8.44
N GLU A 134 -52.21 -15.36 8.76
CA GLU A 134 -51.69 -14.09 8.28
C GLU A 134 -50.21 -13.91 8.67
N ILE A 135 -49.35 -13.59 7.70
CA ILE A 135 -47.92 -13.45 7.95
C ILE A 135 -47.72 -12.12 8.69
N SER A 136 -47.16 -12.18 9.90
CA SER A 136 -46.96 -11.00 10.75
C SER A 136 -45.49 -10.58 10.86
N GLY A 137 -45.25 -9.26 10.95
CA GLY A 137 -43.92 -8.69 11.15
C GLY A 137 -43.57 -7.53 10.22
N LYS A 138 -42.36 -6.99 10.37
CA LYS A 138 -41.86 -5.85 9.56
C LYS A 138 -40.93 -6.25 8.40
N ARG A 139 -40.39 -7.47 8.41
CA ARG A 139 -39.38 -7.96 7.47
C ARG A 139 -39.69 -9.41 7.14
N GLY A 140 -39.46 -9.81 5.89
CA GLY A 140 -39.56 -11.21 5.48
C GLY A 140 -38.52 -12.10 6.17
N PRO A 141 -38.76 -13.43 6.25
CA PRO A 141 -37.79 -14.41 6.70
C PRO A 141 -36.45 -14.28 5.96
N ARG A 142 -35.37 -14.63 6.67
CA ARG A 142 -34.04 -14.75 6.06
C ARG A 142 -33.96 -16.07 5.31
N VAL A 143 -33.37 -16.03 4.13
CA VAL A 143 -33.03 -17.20 3.33
C VAL A 143 -31.51 -17.22 3.20
N PHE A 144 -30.91 -18.34 3.56
CA PHE A 144 -29.48 -18.57 3.40
C PHE A 144 -29.32 -19.38 2.11
N VAL A 145 -28.54 -18.88 1.16
CA VAL A 145 -28.38 -19.52 -0.15
C VAL A 145 -26.90 -19.72 -0.43
N THR A 146 -26.56 -20.88 -0.98
CA THR A 146 -25.30 -21.11 -1.68
C THR A 146 -25.60 -20.93 -3.16
N ALA A 147 -24.99 -19.94 -3.79
CA ALA A 147 -25.29 -19.59 -5.17
C ALA A 147 -24.02 -19.23 -5.95
N THR A 148 -24.00 -19.57 -7.24
CA THR A 148 -23.01 -19.04 -8.17
C THR A 148 -23.45 -17.65 -8.59
N VAL A 149 -22.63 -16.65 -8.24
CA VAL A 149 -22.92 -15.23 -8.43
C VAL A 149 -21.91 -14.64 -9.41
N PRO A 150 -22.32 -13.73 -10.32
CA PRO A 150 -21.41 -13.08 -11.24
C PRO A 150 -20.42 -12.19 -10.49
N PRO A 151 -19.25 -11.88 -11.09
CA PRO A 151 -18.28 -11.01 -10.47
C PRO A 151 -18.83 -9.59 -10.29
N GLU A 152 -18.68 -9.06 -9.08
CA GLU A 152 -19.00 -7.68 -8.75
C GLU A 152 -17.71 -6.87 -8.52
N PHE A 153 -17.72 -5.59 -8.90
CA PHE A 153 -16.63 -4.65 -8.62
C PHE A 153 -17.21 -3.41 -7.96
N THR A 154 -16.56 -2.93 -6.90
CA THR A 154 -17.02 -1.81 -6.09
C THR A 154 -15.90 -0.79 -5.83
N LEU A 155 -16.30 0.47 -5.61
CA LEU A 155 -15.45 1.55 -5.13
C LEU A 155 -15.66 1.85 -3.64
N GLU A 156 -16.60 1.17 -2.99
CA GLU A 156 -16.96 1.37 -1.59
C GLU A 156 -15.77 1.18 -0.64
N ASN A 157 -14.85 0.27 -0.97
CA ASN A 157 -13.62 0.09 -0.20
C ASN A 157 -12.76 1.37 -0.20
N TYR A 158 -12.66 2.07 -1.33
CA TYR A 158 -11.91 3.32 -1.43
C TYR A 158 -12.61 4.46 -0.70
N GLU A 159 -13.94 4.53 -0.76
CA GLU A 159 -14.72 5.46 0.04
C GLU A 159 -14.50 5.21 1.54
N THR A 160 -14.50 3.94 1.95
CA THR A 160 -14.23 3.51 3.33
C THR A 160 -12.84 3.90 3.79
N VAL A 161 -11.82 3.66 2.96
CA VAL A 161 -10.42 3.94 3.30
C VAL A 161 -10.11 5.45 3.25
N LEU A 162 -10.64 6.19 2.28
CA LEU A 162 -10.23 7.58 2.01
C LEU A 162 -11.18 8.65 2.56
N VAL A 163 -12.47 8.34 2.74
CA VAL A 163 -13.52 9.35 2.97
C VAL A 163 -14.29 9.10 4.26
N SER A 164 -14.90 7.93 4.43
CA SER A 164 -15.81 7.66 5.54
C SER A 164 -15.04 7.12 6.75
N GLY A 165 -15.01 7.86 7.87
CA GLY A 165 -14.33 7.40 9.08
C GLY A 165 -15.09 7.70 10.37
N ASN A 166 -15.57 6.65 11.05
CA ASN A 166 -15.82 6.68 12.49
C ASN A 166 -14.53 6.30 13.24
N ALA A 167 -13.97 7.28 13.96
CA ALA A 167 -13.06 7.25 15.13
C ALA A 167 -11.84 6.30 15.27
N THR A 168 -11.63 5.22 14.48
CA THR A 168 -10.47 4.31 14.66
C THR A 168 -9.62 4.06 13.42
N ASP A 169 -10.10 4.34 12.21
CA ASP A 169 -9.50 3.80 10.96
C ASP A 169 -9.27 4.85 9.87
N ASN A 170 -8.78 6.05 10.21
CA ASN A 170 -8.59 7.10 9.22
C ASN A 170 -7.26 6.94 8.46
N MET A 171 -7.24 6.08 7.44
CA MET A 171 -6.09 5.94 6.53
C MET A 171 -5.70 7.29 5.89
N ALA A 172 -6.64 8.19 5.62
CA ALA A 172 -6.32 9.52 5.11
C ALA A 172 -5.50 10.34 6.13
N LYS A 173 -5.82 10.27 7.42
CA LYS A 173 -4.99 10.86 8.48
C LYS A 173 -3.60 10.21 8.50
N ALA A 174 -3.54 8.88 8.44
CA ALA A 174 -2.28 8.15 8.41
C ALA A 174 -1.42 8.51 7.19
N PHE A 175 -2.05 8.78 6.05
CA PHE A 175 -1.40 9.28 4.83
C PHE A 175 -0.76 10.65 5.06
N PHE A 176 -1.48 11.61 5.64
CA PHE A 176 -0.92 12.93 5.95
C PHE A 176 0.19 12.87 7.00
N ASN A 177 0.05 12.01 8.02
CA ASN A 177 1.12 11.76 8.99
C ASN A 177 2.36 11.19 8.29
N THR A 178 2.19 10.23 7.37
CA THR A 178 3.29 9.64 6.60
C THR A 178 3.98 10.68 5.73
N LEU A 179 3.24 11.60 5.09
CA LEU A 179 3.83 12.74 4.37
C LEU A 179 4.59 13.69 5.30
N THR A 180 4.01 13.99 6.46
CA THR A 180 4.61 14.86 7.50
C THR A 180 5.92 14.28 8.02
N VAL A 181 6.06 12.95 8.05
CA VAL A 181 7.32 12.27 8.36
C VAL A 181 8.26 12.27 7.16
N THR A 182 7.80 11.79 6.01
CA THR A 182 8.63 11.45 4.86
C THR A 182 9.24 12.67 4.19
N ILE A 183 8.48 13.76 4.02
CA ILE A 183 8.97 14.94 3.29
C ILE A 183 10.14 15.62 4.04
N PRO A 184 10.01 15.98 5.34
CA PRO A 184 11.13 16.58 6.08
C PRO A 184 12.31 15.60 6.24
N ALA A 185 12.04 14.33 6.52
CA ALA A 185 13.07 13.28 6.61
C ALA A 185 13.80 13.03 5.27
N THR A 186 13.27 13.48 4.14
CA THR A 186 13.94 13.46 2.84
C THR A 186 14.76 14.73 2.62
N ILE A 187 14.21 15.90 2.94
CA ILE A 187 14.82 17.19 2.64
C ILE A 187 15.96 17.53 3.60
N ILE A 188 15.76 17.36 4.91
CA ILE A 188 16.73 17.76 5.94
C ILE A 188 18.10 17.08 5.74
N PRO A 189 18.20 15.75 5.55
CA PRO A 189 19.50 15.11 5.34
C PRO A 189 20.18 15.60 4.06
N ILE A 190 19.44 15.88 2.98
CA ILE A 190 20.01 16.39 1.73
C ILE A 190 20.66 17.75 1.94
N LEU A 191 19.96 18.67 2.60
CA LEU A 191 20.46 20.02 2.84
C LEU A 191 21.78 19.99 3.61
N VAL A 192 21.82 19.21 4.70
CA VAL A 192 23.00 19.06 5.54
C VAL A 192 24.12 18.32 4.78
N ALA A 193 23.78 17.22 4.10
CA ALA A 193 24.75 16.42 3.39
C ALA A 193 25.38 17.14 2.19
N ALA A 194 24.63 17.99 1.48
CA ALA A 194 25.15 18.76 0.36
C ALA A 194 26.30 19.70 0.79
N PHE A 195 26.13 20.40 1.92
CA PHE A 195 27.19 21.23 2.49
C PHE A 195 28.39 20.40 2.95
N ALA A 196 28.14 19.33 3.69
CA ALA A 196 29.21 18.45 4.17
C ALA A 196 29.98 17.79 3.02
N ALA A 197 29.28 17.34 1.98
CA ALA A 197 29.86 16.74 0.78
C ALA A 197 30.72 17.75 0.02
N TYR A 198 30.26 18.99 -0.15
CA TYR A 198 31.04 20.06 -0.78
C TYR A 198 32.35 20.30 -0.03
N ALA A 199 32.28 20.48 1.29
CA ALA A 199 33.46 20.70 2.12
C ALA A 199 34.45 19.52 2.04
N LEU A 200 33.94 18.28 2.11
CA LEU A 200 34.77 17.06 2.06
C LEU A 200 35.30 16.73 0.65
N ALA A 201 34.71 17.28 -0.40
CA ALA A 201 35.15 17.11 -1.78
C ALA A 201 36.19 18.18 -2.18
N TRP A 202 35.96 19.45 -1.80
CA TRP A 202 36.63 20.60 -2.41
C TRP A 202 37.40 21.50 -1.45
N MET A 203 37.13 21.44 -0.14
CA MET A 203 37.86 22.22 0.86
C MET A 203 39.04 21.42 1.42
N GLU A 204 40.09 22.15 1.80
CA GLU A 204 41.29 21.61 2.43
C GLU A 204 41.33 22.04 3.89
N PHE A 205 41.35 21.06 4.79
CA PHE A 205 41.42 21.28 6.23
C PHE A 205 41.97 20.04 6.93
N PRO A 206 42.61 20.18 8.10
CA PRO A 206 43.18 19.06 8.84
C PRO A 206 42.10 18.07 9.29
N GLY A 207 42.38 16.76 9.22
CA GLY A 207 41.47 15.70 9.66
C GLY A 207 40.40 15.27 8.64
N ARG A 208 40.36 15.87 7.45
CA ARG A 208 39.40 15.54 6.37
C ARG A 208 39.31 14.03 6.08
N ALA A 209 40.45 13.33 6.00
CA ALA A 209 40.48 11.90 5.70
C ALA A 209 39.86 11.05 6.83
N LEU A 210 40.09 11.43 8.10
CA LEU A 210 39.51 10.75 9.25
C LEU A 210 37.99 10.95 9.31
N LEU A 211 37.49 12.15 8.99
CA LEU A 211 36.04 12.39 8.90
C LEU A 211 35.39 11.54 7.81
N VAL A 212 36.01 11.45 6.63
CA VAL A 212 35.51 10.56 5.56
C VAL A 212 35.51 9.10 6.02
N ALA A 213 36.58 8.63 6.66
CA ALA A 213 36.66 7.27 7.19
C ALA A 213 35.59 7.01 8.26
N ALA A 214 35.34 7.97 9.15
CA ALA A 214 34.30 7.87 10.17
C ALA A 214 32.89 7.81 9.55
N ILE A 215 32.60 8.66 8.57
CA ILE A 215 31.33 8.65 7.82
C ILE A 215 31.11 7.29 7.14
N VAL A 216 32.14 6.75 6.49
CA VAL A 216 32.07 5.42 5.88
C VAL A 216 31.89 4.32 6.94
N GLY A 217 32.56 4.43 8.08
CA GLY A 217 32.39 3.51 9.21
C GLY A 217 30.96 3.51 9.78
N LEU A 218 30.30 4.68 9.81
CA LEU A 218 28.92 4.80 10.26
C LEU A 218 27.91 4.06 9.36
N LEU A 219 28.24 3.82 8.09
CA LEU A 219 27.39 3.00 7.18
C LEU A 219 27.27 1.54 7.64
N VAL A 220 28.23 1.05 8.43
CA VAL A 220 28.26 -0.33 8.92
C VAL A 220 27.38 -0.51 10.15
N VAL A 221 27.03 0.58 10.84
CA VAL A 221 26.27 0.51 12.10
C VAL A 221 24.82 0.12 11.78
N PRO A 222 24.32 -1.02 12.31
CA PRO A 222 22.94 -1.42 12.09
C PRO A 222 22.00 -0.48 12.85
N LEU A 223 21.00 0.07 12.16
CA LEU A 223 20.09 1.06 12.75
C LEU A 223 19.41 0.53 14.01
N GLN A 224 19.06 -0.77 14.04
CA GLN A 224 18.30 -1.42 15.11
C GLN A 224 19.01 -1.34 16.46
N LEU A 225 20.34 -1.42 16.48
CA LEU A 225 21.13 -1.30 17.72
C LEU A 225 21.13 0.12 18.27
N ALA A 226 21.00 1.13 17.40
CA ALA A 226 21.04 2.53 17.76
C ALA A 226 19.68 3.12 18.17
N LEU A 227 18.56 2.46 17.85
CA LEU A 227 17.20 3.00 18.09
C LEU A 227 16.94 3.31 19.57
N ILE A 228 17.18 2.36 20.47
CA ILE A 228 16.87 2.53 21.91
C ILE A 228 17.76 3.61 22.56
N PRO A 229 19.11 3.59 22.39
CA PRO A 229 19.95 4.66 22.91
C PRO A 229 19.57 6.03 22.35
N LEU A 230 19.28 6.12 21.05
CA LEU A 230 18.91 7.38 20.41
C LEU A 230 17.57 7.91 20.92
N LEU A 231 16.57 7.04 21.11
CA LEU A 231 15.29 7.44 21.69
C LEU A 231 15.46 7.94 23.13
N LYS A 232 16.29 7.28 23.95
CA LYS A 232 16.61 7.77 25.31
C LYS A 232 17.16 9.18 25.27
N PHE A 233 18.18 9.41 24.43
CA PHE A 233 18.74 10.74 24.22
C PHE A 233 17.70 11.76 23.73
N HIS A 234 16.83 11.38 22.78
CA HIS A 234 15.77 12.26 22.28
C HIS A 234 14.76 12.65 23.38
N ASN A 235 14.41 11.72 24.27
CA ASN A 235 13.56 12.00 25.42
C ASN A 235 14.23 12.94 26.42
N GLU A 236 15.54 12.76 26.68
CA GLU A 236 16.31 13.61 27.59
C GLU A 236 16.34 15.08 27.13
N ILE A 237 16.45 15.31 25.82
CA ILE A 237 16.44 16.66 25.24
C ILE A 237 15.04 17.16 24.84
N GLY A 238 13.98 16.39 25.15
CA GLY A 238 12.59 16.81 24.98
C GLY A 238 12.04 16.74 23.54
N ILE A 239 12.69 16.04 22.61
CA ILE A 239 12.22 15.88 21.22
C ILE A 239 11.71 14.47 20.89
N GLY A 240 11.79 13.54 21.84
CA GLY A 240 11.34 12.16 21.66
C GLY A 240 9.82 12.07 21.51
N LYS A 241 9.35 10.97 20.90
CA LYS A 241 7.92 10.66 20.71
C LYS A 241 7.13 11.77 19.98
N GLY A 242 7.67 12.26 18.88
CA GLY A 242 7.05 13.30 18.06
C GLY A 242 7.74 13.47 16.71
N TYR A 243 7.17 14.34 15.86
CA TYR A 243 7.67 14.55 14.49
C TYR A 243 9.13 15.01 14.45
N ILE A 244 9.53 15.93 15.31
CA ILE A 244 10.92 16.41 15.38
C ILE A 244 11.86 15.24 15.65
N GLY A 245 11.52 14.38 16.61
CA GLY A 245 12.36 13.24 16.95
C GLY A 245 12.51 12.24 15.81
N VAL A 246 11.42 11.96 15.07
CA VAL A 246 11.50 11.06 13.93
C VAL A 246 12.26 11.67 12.74
N TRP A 247 12.10 12.98 12.50
CA TRP A 247 12.87 13.69 11.47
C TRP A 247 14.37 13.66 11.75
N MET A 248 14.75 13.92 13.01
CA MET A 248 16.15 13.90 13.45
C MET A 248 16.74 12.49 13.42
N ALA A 249 15.96 11.47 13.79
CA ALA A 249 16.37 10.07 13.69
C ALA A 249 16.66 9.67 12.23
N HIS A 250 15.70 9.89 11.31
CA HIS A 250 15.92 9.60 9.89
C HIS A 250 17.06 10.41 9.29
N THR A 251 17.25 11.66 9.74
CA THR A 251 18.39 12.50 9.34
C THR A 251 19.71 11.87 9.78
N GLY A 252 19.84 11.52 11.07
CA GLY A 252 21.06 10.91 11.60
C GLY A 252 21.46 9.62 10.86
N PHE A 253 20.49 8.75 10.58
CA PHE A 253 20.74 7.50 9.86
C PHE A 253 20.96 7.69 8.35
N GLY A 254 20.29 8.66 7.72
CA GLY A 254 20.44 8.93 6.29
C GLY A 254 21.72 9.69 5.92
N LEU A 255 22.24 10.50 6.84
CA LEU A 255 23.40 11.39 6.61
C LEU A 255 24.66 10.67 6.12
N PRO A 256 25.11 9.55 6.70
CA PRO A 256 26.32 8.89 6.24
C PRO A 256 26.26 8.50 4.75
N LEU A 257 25.13 7.94 4.31
CA LEU A 257 24.92 7.55 2.92
C LEU A 257 24.80 8.79 2.01
N ALA A 258 24.06 9.79 2.46
CA ALA A 258 23.88 11.05 1.74
C ALA A 258 25.22 11.73 1.47
N ILE A 259 26.05 11.91 2.51
CA ILE A 259 27.34 12.57 2.42
C ILE A 259 28.27 11.75 1.53
N TYR A 260 28.32 10.42 1.71
CA TYR A 260 29.17 9.55 0.90
C TYR A 260 28.83 9.64 -0.59
N LEU A 261 27.55 9.48 -0.95
CA LEU A 261 27.09 9.51 -2.34
C LEU A 261 27.31 10.88 -2.98
N LEU A 262 26.88 11.96 -2.32
CA LEU A 262 27.02 13.32 -2.83
C LEU A 262 28.49 13.71 -2.96
N ARG A 263 29.34 13.35 -2.00
CA ARG A 263 30.78 13.62 -2.07
C ARG A 263 31.40 12.91 -3.28
N ASN A 264 31.11 11.63 -3.47
CA ASN A 264 31.68 10.87 -4.59
C ASN A 264 31.26 11.43 -5.95
N TYR A 265 30.03 11.92 -6.06
CA TYR A 265 29.59 12.63 -7.25
C TYR A 265 30.30 13.98 -7.42
N MET A 266 30.32 14.81 -6.37
CA MET A 266 30.90 16.16 -6.41
C MET A 266 32.39 16.14 -6.72
N VAL A 267 33.15 15.14 -6.26
CA VAL A 267 34.57 14.96 -6.61
C VAL A 267 34.78 14.71 -8.11
N GLY A 268 33.78 14.16 -8.81
CA GLY A 268 33.85 13.91 -10.25
C GLY A 268 33.63 15.15 -11.13
N ILE A 269 33.23 16.29 -10.54
CA ILE A 269 33.06 17.55 -11.29
C ILE A 269 34.46 18.05 -11.71
N PRO A 270 34.68 18.45 -12.98
CA PRO A 270 35.97 18.94 -13.44
C PRO A 270 36.50 20.11 -12.60
N ARG A 271 37.76 20.01 -12.15
CA ARG A 271 38.39 21.02 -11.28
C ARG A 271 38.45 22.39 -11.94
N ASP A 272 38.71 22.43 -13.24
CA ASP A 272 38.87 23.64 -14.04
C ASP A 272 37.66 24.58 -13.92
N ILE A 273 36.44 24.03 -13.80
CA ILE A 273 35.22 24.83 -13.64
C ILE A 273 35.27 25.63 -12.32
N ILE A 274 35.77 25.01 -11.26
CA ILE A 274 35.83 25.59 -9.92
C ILE A 274 37.02 26.54 -9.81
N GLU A 275 38.16 26.18 -10.40
CA GLU A 275 39.36 27.03 -10.42
C GLU A 275 39.12 28.32 -11.22
N ASN A 276 38.47 28.24 -12.38
CA ASN A 276 38.07 29.42 -13.16
C ASN A 276 37.12 30.33 -12.37
N ALA A 277 36.11 29.75 -11.70
CA ALA A 277 35.19 30.54 -10.87
C ALA A 277 35.91 31.24 -9.70
N ARG A 278 36.94 30.62 -9.11
CA ARG A 278 37.78 31.25 -8.07
C ARG A 278 38.64 32.38 -8.65
N VAL A 279 39.18 32.20 -9.85
CA VAL A 279 39.91 33.27 -10.58
C VAL A 279 38.99 34.47 -10.86
N ASP A 280 37.72 34.22 -11.18
CA ASP A 280 36.68 35.25 -11.33
C ASP A 280 36.21 35.88 -9.99
N GLY A 281 36.84 35.51 -8.86
CA GLY A 281 36.55 36.07 -7.54
C GLY A 281 35.30 35.51 -6.86
N ALA A 282 34.74 34.39 -7.32
CA ALA A 282 33.60 33.76 -6.69
C ALA A 282 33.98 33.18 -5.31
N THR A 283 33.13 33.44 -4.30
CA THR A 283 33.29 32.83 -2.97
C THR A 283 32.89 31.36 -2.98
N ASP A 284 33.36 30.56 -2.02
CA ASP A 284 32.96 29.14 -1.91
C ASP A 284 31.43 28.96 -1.80
N PHE A 285 30.72 29.89 -1.14
CA PHE A 285 29.26 29.84 -1.07
C PHE A 285 28.62 30.09 -2.45
N MET A 286 29.16 31.03 -3.24
CA MET A 286 28.68 31.28 -4.61
C MET A 286 28.95 30.08 -5.51
N ILE A 287 30.14 29.49 -5.42
CA ILE A 287 30.52 28.26 -6.15
C ILE A 287 29.58 27.12 -5.77
N PHE A 288 29.33 26.94 -4.48
CA PHE A 288 28.43 25.90 -3.98
C PHE A 288 27.01 26.06 -4.56
N VAL A 289 26.38 27.23 -4.37
CA VAL A 289 24.97 27.44 -4.74
C VAL A 289 24.78 27.54 -6.26
N ARG A 290 25.68 28.20 -6.99
CA ARG A 290 25.49 28.50 -8.42
C ARG A 290 26.10 27.47 -9.37
N ILE A 291 27.07 26.68 -8.91
CA ILE A 291 27.80 25.73 -9.77
C ILE A 291 27.60 24.30 -9.27
N ILE A 292 28.05 24.01 -8.04
CA ILE A 292 28.06 22.63 -7.54
C ILE A 292 26.65 22.08 -7.36
N LEU A 293 25.74 22.83 -6.72
CA LEU A 293 24.39 22.36 -6.43
C LEU A 293 23.59 22.05 -7.72
N PRO A 294 23.55 22.92 -8.76
CA PRO A 294 22.89 22.60 -10.02
C PRO A 294 23.52 21.40 -10.76
N LEU A 295 24.85 21.32 -10.80
CA LEU A 295 25.55 20.19 -11.44
C LEU A 295 25.34 18.87 -10.69
N SER A 296 25.13 18.95 -9.37
CA SER A 296 24.85 17.81 -8.49
C SER A 296 23.36 17.43 -8.42
N PHE A 297 22.49 18.13 -9.13
CA PHE A 297 21.05 17.86 -9.12
C PHE A 297 20.70 16.39 -9.43
N PRO A 298 21.33 15.69 -10.40
CA PRO A 298 21.06 14.27 -10.62
C PRO A 298 21.35 13.41 -9.38
N ALA A 299 22.45 13.64 -8.67
CA ALA A 299 22.81 12.90 -7.47
C ALA A 299 21.89 13.23 -6.28
N LEU A 300 21.54 14.51 -6.12
CA LEU A 300 20.57 14.96 -5.11
C LEU A 300 19.21 14.31 -5.33
N ALA A 301 18.73 14.28 -6.58
CA ALA A 301 17.48 13.63 -6.95
C ALA A 301 17.52 12.11 -6.70
N SER A 302 18.62 11.44 -7.07
CA SER A 302 18.79 10.00 -6.78
C SER A 302 18.73 9.71 -5.29
N PHE A 303 19.46 10.45 -4.45
CA PHE A 303 19.39 10.25 -3.00
C PHE A 303 18.00 10.58 -2.44
N ALA A 304 17.35 11.64 -2.93
CA ALA A 304 16.00 11.99 -2.51
C ALA A 304 15.00 10.86 -2.74
N ILE A 305 15.08 10.17 -3.88
CA ILE A 305 14.22 9.01 -4.17
C ILE A 305 14.49 7.89 -3.18
N PHE A 306 15.76 7.52 -2.96
CA PHE A 306 16.10 6.45 -2.03
C PHE A 306 15.66 6.76 -0.59
N GLN A 307 15.91 7.99 -0.12
CA GLN A 307 15.52 8.43 1.20
C GLN A 307 13.99 8.48 1.35
N PHE A 308 13.29 9.02 0.35
CA PHE A 308 11.82 9.05 0.35
C PHE A 308 11.24 7.65 0.42
N LEU A 309 11.69 6.73 -0.44
CA LEU A 309 11.20 5.36 -0.47
C LEU A 309 11.52 4.61 0.83
N TRP A 310 12.70 4.83 1.41
CA TRP A 310 13.06 4.25 2.69
C TRP A 310 12.13 4.73 3.80
N THR A 311 11.97 6.04 3.96
CA THR A 311 11.14 6.61 5.03
C THR A 311 9.64 6.33 4.83
N TRP A 312 9.13 6.35 3.59
CA TRP A 312 7.72 6.05 3.30
C TRP A 312 7.31 4.65 3.73
N ASN A 313 8.22 3.68 3.55
CA ASN A 313 8.00 2.29 3.90
C ASN A 313 8.45 1.94 5.33
N ASP A 314 8.99 2.90 6.08
CA ASP A 314 9.52 2.61 7.41
C ASP A 314 8.39 2.43 8.43
N LEU A 315 8.38 1.24 9.04
CA LEU A 315 7.53 0.94 10.18
C LEU A 315 8.30 1.07 11.50
N LEU A 316 9.59 0.70 11.50
CA LEU A 316 10.34 0.48 12.73
C LEU A 316 10.72 1.77 13.45
N VAL A 317 11.27 2.75 12.73
CA VAL A 317 11.62 4.06 13.29
C VAL A 317 10.34 4.79 13.69
N ALA A 318 9.29 4.73 12.86
CA ALA A 318 7.99 5.28 13.21
C ALA A 318 7.42 4.68 14.52
N MET A 319 7.47 3.36 14.68
CA MET A 319 7.02 2.68 15.89
C MET A 319 7.85 3.02 17.13
N VAL A 320 9.10 3.47 17.00
CA VAL A 320 9.95 3.80 18.15
C VAL A 320 9.87 5.29 18.50
N PHE A 321 9.86 6.17 17.50
CA PHE A 321 10.04 7.61 17.68
C PHE A 321 8.78 8.45 17.53
N LEU A 322 7.70 7.91 16.96
CA LEU A 322 6.46 8.62 16.69
C LEU A 322 5.28 8.12 17.55
N ILE A 323 5.57 7.34 18.61
CA ILE A 323 4.54 6.75 19.48
C ILE A 323 3.71 7.83 20.13
N ASP A 324 2.46 7.94 19.69
CA ASP A 324 1.38 8.56 20.44
C ASP A 324 0.32 7.51 20.79
N ALA A 325 -0.05 7.45 22.07
CA ALA A 325 -1.09 6.56 22.59
C ALA A 325 -2.50 7.00 22.12
N THR A 326 -2.64 8.23 21.63
CA THR A 326 -3.90 8.78 21.10
C THR A 326 -4.21 8.32 19.67
N GLY A 327 -3.23 7.73 18.97
CA GLY A 327 -3.35 7.38 17.55
C GLY A 327 -3.26 8.57 16.59
N GLU A 328 -2.99 9.79 17.08
CA GLU A 328 -2.99 10.98 16.24
C GLU A 328 -1.84 11.04 15.22
N THR A 329 -0.71 10.42 15.52
CA THR A 329 0.50 10.44 14.70
C THR A 329 0.77 9.11 13.99
N THR A 330 -0.20 8.19 13.97
CA THR A 330 -0.05 6.89 13.30
C THR A 330 0.23 7.08 11.80
N VAL A 331 1.31 6.46 11.30
CA VAL A 331 1.66 6.40 9.87
C VAL A 331 0.96 5.23 9.18
N MET A 332 0.87 5.26 7.85
CA MET A 332 0.15 4.25 7.07
C MET A 332 0.68 2.84 7.27
N THR A 333 2.02 2.67 7.35
CA THR A 333 2.64 1.37 7.58
C THR A 333 2.14 0.73 8.89
N LYS A 334 1.99 1.54 9.94
CA LYS A 334 1.41 1.10 11.22
C LYS A 334 -0.10 0.87 11.11
N GLN A 335 -0.84 1.75 10.45
CA GLN A 335 -2.29 1.59 10.24
C GLN A 335 -2.61 0.27 9.50
N ILE A 336 -1.85 -0.06 8.46
CA ILE A 336 -2.00 -1.33 7.72
C ILE A 336 -1.74 -2.53 8.62
N VAL A 337 -0.75 -2.44 9.52
CA VAL A 337 -0.50 -3.50 10.52
C VAL A 337 -1.65 -3.63 11.52
N GLU A 338 -2.27 -2.53 11.93
CA GLU A 338 -3.44 -2.56 12.81
C GLU A 338 -4.65 -3.23 12.13
N LEU A 339 -4.81 -3.07 10.81
CA LEU A 339 -5.83 -3.78 10.01
C LEU A 339 -5.61 -5.30 9.93
N LEU A 340 -4.38 -5.80 10.15
CA LEU A 340 -4.09 -7.24 10.23
C LEU A 340 -4.57 -7.86 11.55
N GLY A 341 -5.14 -7.08 12.47
CA GLY A 341 -5.55 -7.50 13.82
C GLY A 341 -6.49 -8.72 13.89
N THR A 342 -6.62 -9.26 15.10
CA THR A 342 -7.19 -10.60 15.39
C THR A 342 -8.68 -10.80 15.08
N ARG A 343 -9.41 -9.74 14.67
CA ARG A 343 -10.84 -9.83 14.37
C ARG A 343 -11.17 -10.29 12.95
N GLY A 344 -10.15 -10.49 12.10
CA GLY A 344 -10.21 -11.14 10.78
C GLY A 344 -11.55 -10.99 10.05
N GLY A 345 -11.64 -10.07 9.09
CA GLY A 345 -12.92 -9.86 8.39
C GLY A 345 -12.88 -8.84 7.26
N ASN A 346 -12.00 -7.83 7.34
CA ASN A 346 -12.00 -6.72 6.39
C ASN A 346 -10.83 -6.83 5.40
N TRP A 347 -10.70 -7.97 4.72
CA TRP A 347 -9.59 -8.24 3.80
C TRP A 347 -9.62 -7.31 2.59
N GLU A 348 -10.80 -6.89 2.16
CA GLU A 348 -11.05 -5.89 1.12
C GLU A 348 -10.51 -4.51 1.52
N ILE A 349 -10.69 -4.11 2.78
CA ILE A 349 -10.15 -2.86 3.32
C ILE A 349 -8.64 -2.93 3.45
N LEU A 350 -8.10 -4.07 3.91
CA LEU A 350 -6.65 -4.28 3.99
C LEU A 350 -5.99 -4.23 2.61
N ALA A 351 -6.55 -4.92 1.61
CA ALA A 351 -6.03 -4.93 0.24
C ALA A 351 -6.05 -3.52 -0.37
N THR A 352 -7.16 -2.80 -0.17
CA THR A 352 -7.32 -1.41 -0.62
C THR A 352 -6.31 -0.48 0.05
N SER A 353 -6.15 -0.59 1.37
CA SER A 353 -5.18 0.17 2.15
C SER A 353 -3.74 -0.07 1.70
N ALA A 354 -3.38 -1.33 1.48
CA ALA A 354 -2.05 -1.71 0.98
C ALA A 354 -1.81 -1.17 -0.44
N PHE A 355 -2.81 -1.25 -1.32
CA PHE A 355 -2.72 -0.71 -2.67
C PHE A 355 -2.55 0.81 -2.68
N VAL A 356 -3.33 1.54 -1.88
CA VAL A 356 -3.21 3.01 -1.72
C VAL A 356 -1.80 3.39 -1.25
N SER A 357 -1.24 2.66 -0.29
CA SER A 357 0.12 2.91 0.22
C SER A 357 1.21 2.73 -0.85
N ILE A 358 1.07 1.73 -1.73
CA ILE A 358 2.03 1.44 -2.82
C ILE A 358 1.89 2.44 -3.98
N ALA A 359 0.71 3.01 -4.20
CA ALA A 359 0.46 3.95 -5.30
C ALA A 359 1.38 5.18 -5.26
N VAL A 360 1.72 5.68 -4.06
CA VAL A 360 2.57 6.88 -3.92
C VAL A 360 4.03 6.63 -4.30
N PRO A 361 4.73 5.59 -3.75
CA PRO A 361 6.05 5.20 -4.23
C PRO A 361 6.13 5.03 -5.75
N LEU A 362 5.11 4.41 -6.36
CA LEU A 362 5.04 4.25 -7.81
C LEU A 362 4.93 5.61 -8.52
N ALA A 363 4.04 6.49 -8.06
CA ALA A 363 3.90 7.83 -8.62
C ALA A 363 5.21 8.64 -8.53
N VAL A 364 5.88 8.61 -7.38
CA VAL A 364 7.18 9.27 -7.17
C VAL A 364 8.25 8.68 -8.08
N PHE A 365 8.32 7.35 -8.19
CA PHE A 365 9.26 6.67 -9.08
C PHE A 365 9.02 7.08 -10.53
N PHE A 366 7.79 7.00 -11.06
CA PHE A 366 7.50 7.35 -12.44
C PHE A 366 7.75 8.84 -12.74
N ALA A 367 7.50 9.73 -11.78
CA ALA A 367 7.80 11.15 -11.90
C ALA A 367 9.31 11.43 -11.93
N MET A 368 10.11 10.66 -11.17
CA MET A 368 11.52 10.93 -10.95
C MET A 368 12.50 9.98 -11.69
N GLN A 369 12.02 8.93 -12.36
CA GLN A 369 12.85 7.89 -13.01
C GLN A 369 13.92 8.46 -13.96
N LYS A 370 13.61 9.55 -14.68
CA LYS A 370 14.55 10.19 -15.62
C LYS A 370 15.80 10.76 -14.91
N TYR A 371 15.68 11.15 -13.64
CA TYR A 371 16.79 11.65 -12.84
C TYR A 371 17.60 10.50 -12.24
N LEU A 372 16.92 9.43 -11.81
CA LEU A 372 17.56 8.24 -11.27
C LEU A 372 18.54 7.61 -12.28
N VAL A 373 18.10 7.46 -13.54
CA VAL A 373 18.94 6.91 -14.63
C VAL A 373 20.18 7.77 -14.87
N ARG A 374 20.05 9.10 -14.84
CA ARG A 374 21.19 10.02 -15.02
C ARG A 374 22.17 9.98 -13.84
N GLY A 375 21.66 9.90 -12.61
CA GLY A 375 22.49 9.86 -11.40
C GLY A 375 23.31 8.57 -11.26
N LEU A 376 22.74 7.40 -11.58
CA LEU A 376 23.43 6.11 -11.53
C LEU A 376 24.51 5.97 -12.62
N LEU A 377 24.24 6.47 -13.83
CA LEU A 377 25.18 6.36 -14.95
C LEU A 377 26.35 7.34 -14.82
N ALA A 378 26.14 8.53 -14.25
CA ALA A 378 27.21 9.51 -14.05
C ALA A 378 28.33 9.04 -13.09
N GLY A 379 28.03 8.15 -12.14
CA GLY A 379 29.04 7.55 -11.25
C GLY A 379 29.76 6.33 -11.83
N SER A 380 29.28 5.78 -12.96
CA SER A 380 29.77 4.52 -13.54
C SER A 380 30.70 4.72 -14.75
N VAL A 381 30.79 5.94 -15.30
CA VAL A 381 31.78 6.28 -16.33
C VAL A 381 33.08 6.61 -15.62
N LYS A 382 33.91 5.60 -15.41
CA LYS A 382 35.34 5.72 -15.13
C LYS A 382 36.13 5.14 -16.28
#